data_AF-A0A5C9ES35-F1
#
_entry.id   AF-A0A5C9ES35-F1
#
_cell.length_a   1.000
_cell.length_b   1.000
_cell.length_c   1.000
_cell.angle_alpha   90.00
_cell.angle_beta   90.00
_cell.angle_gamma   90.00
#
_symmetry.space_group_name_H-M   'P 1'
#
loop_
_entity.id
_entity.type
_entity.pdbx_description
1 polymer ?
#
loop_
_entity_poly.entity_id
_entity_poly.type
_entity_poly.pdbx_seq_one_letter_code
_entity_poly.pdbx_strand_id
1 'polypeptide(L)'
;MNKILKKQGIELDASFMVNTPENFIPVFPVPTEEEINHLEEELQNKLNSIQNKIANKIPHHEDTGILVSVFANTILRISTFLFQKTGYFGLQKVYYADEGCVGCGTCEKICLSNKINIINDKPVWNREIPCMYCFACISYCPQNAIQAKRMRTRKKGRYHHPQIIAKDISNQKSYALRDSLSIKH
;
A
#
# COMPACT_ATOMS: atom_id res chain seq x y z
N MET A 1 -16.60 -10.19 4.34
CA MET A 1 -17.45 -8.98 4.34
C MET A 1 -18.93 -9.30 4.42
N ASN A 2 -19.53 -10.05 3.48
CA ASN A 2 -20.98 -10.35 3.47
C ASN A 2 -21.55 -10.88 4.79
N LYS A 3 -20.84 -11.80 5.46
CA LYS A 3 -21.27 -12.33 6.78
C LYS A 3 -21.33 -11.24 7.87
N ILE A 4 -20.49 -10.21 7.79
CA ILE A 4 -20.46 -9.11 8.75
C ILE A 4 -21.59 -8.13 8.43
N LEU A 5 -21.74 -7.75 7.16
CA LEU A 5 -22.79 -6.84 6.71
C LEU A 5 -24.20 -7.41 6.95
N LYS A 6 -24.41 -8.69 6.67
CA LYS A 6 -25.71 -9.36 6.92
C LYS A 6 -26.11 -9.34 8.40
N LYS A 7 -25.15 -9.40 9.34
CA LYS A 7 -25.45 -9.26 10.78
C LYS A 7 -25.95 -7.86 11.15
N GLN A 8 -25.69 -6.86 10.31
CA GLN A 8 -26.13 -5.48 10.47
C GLN A 8 -27.37 -5.17 9.61
N GLY A 9 -27.99 -6.18 8.98
CA GLY A 9 -29.12 -5.98 8.07
C GLY A 9 -28.74 -5.33 6.74
N ILE A 10 -27.45 -5.29 6.39
CA ILE A 10 -26.95 -4.72 5.14
C ILE A 10 -26.64 -5.85 4.17
N GLU A 11 -27.23 -5.78 2.97
CA GLU A 11 -26.88 -6.67 1.86
C GLU A 11 -25.74 -6.05 1.03
N LEU A 12 -24.78 -6.88 0.61
CA LEU A 12 -23.74 -6.41 -0.30
C LEU A 12 -24.25 -6.62 -1.73
N ASP A 13 -24.48 -5.53 -2.46
CA ASP A 13 -24.97 -5.61 -3.85
C ASP A 13 -23.86 -5.98 -4.84
N ALA A 14 -22.63 -5.49 -4.61
CA ALA A 14 -21.54 -5.74 -5.54
C ALA A 14 -20.14 -5.82 -4.88
N SER A 15 -19.28 -6.67 -5.45
CA SER A 15 -17.86 -6.83 -5.12
C SER A 15 -17.04 -7.11 -6.38
N PHE A 16 -15.94 -6.38 -6.52
CA PHE A 16 -15.04 -6.44 -7.66
C PHE A 16 -13.61 -6.69 -7.19
N MET A 17 -12.81 -7.37 -8.00
CA MET A 17 -11.37 -7.45 -7.86
C MET A 17 -10.71 -6.60 -8.93
N VAL A 18 -9.63 -5.94 -8.52
CA VAL A 18 -8.89 -5.00 -9.34
C VAL A 18 -7.43 -5.34 -9.19
N ASN A 19 -6.75 -5.56 -10.32
CA ASN A 19 -5.32 -5.81 -10.34
C ASN A 19 -4.60 -4.49 -10.63
N THR A 20 -3.53 -4.23 -9.89
CA THR A 20 -2.69 -3.03 -10.04
C THR A 20 -1.24 -3.43 -10.17
N PRO A 21 -0.37 -2.59 -10.76
CA PRO A 21 1.06 -2.87 -10.79
C PRO A 21 1.64 -3.11 -9.38
N GLU A 22 2.54 -4.10 -9.29
CA GLU A 22 3.14 -4.54 -8.04
C GLU A 22 4.07 -3.47 -7.45
N ASN A 23 3.91 -3.19 -6.15
CA ASN A 23 4.71 -2.21 -5.41
C ASN A 23 5.25 -2.72 -4.06
N PHE A 24 5.10 -4.03 -3.79
CA PHE A 24 5.66 -4.73 -2.64
C PHE A 24 7.14 -5.10 -2.86
N ILE A 25 7.96 -4.05 -3.00
CA ILE A 25 9.39 -4.08 -3.34
C ILE A 25 10.24 -5.02 -2.46
N PRO A 26 9.97 -5.28 -1.16
CA PRO A 26 10.79 -6.23 -0.41
C PRO A 26 10.85 -7.62 -1.01
N VAL A 27 9.76 -8.08 -1.66
CA VAL A 27 9.68 -9.43 -2.24
C VAL A 27 9.72 -9.36 -3.75
N PHE A 28 8.89 -8.55 -4.39
CA PHE A 28 8.72 -8.56 -5.85
C PHE A 28 9.47 -7.40 -6.52
N PRO A 29 10.04 -7.61 -7.71
CA PRO A 29 10.48 -6.50 -8.56
C PRO A 29 9.26 -5.75 -9.12
N VAL A 30 9.43 -4.46 -9.37
CA VAL A 30 8.48 -3.66 -10.13
C VAL A 30 8.43 -4.19 -11.57
N PRO A 31 7.22 -4.33 -12.17
CA PRO A 31 7.08 -4.73 -13.57
C PRO A 31 7.73 -3.73 -14.53
N THR A 32 8.01 -4.17 -15.75
CA THR A 32 8.51 -3.29 -16.82
C THR A 32 7.47 -2.25 -17.22
N GLU A 33 7.89 -1.18 -17.90
CA GLU A 33 6.98 -0.13 -18.37
C GLU A 33 5.91 -0.68 -19.34
N GLU A 34 6.28 -1.64 -20.19
CA GLU A 34 5.35 -2.33 -21.08
C GLU A 34 4.30 -3.14 -20.30
N GLU A 35 4.72 -3.90 -19.29
CA GLU A 35 3.81 -4.64 -18.41
C GLU A 35 2.89 -3.70 -17.62
N ILE A 36 3.41 -2.58 -17.13
CA ILE A 36 2.62 -1.54 -16.44
C ILE A 36 1.56 -0.98 -17.38
N ASN A 37 1.93 -0.58 -18.59
CA ASN A 37 1.00 0.00 -19.56
C ASN A 37 -0.12 -0.99 -19.92
N HIS A 38 0.22 -2.27 -20.13
CA HIS A 38 -0.77 -3.32 -20.38
C HIS A 38 -1.73 -3.50 -19.18
N LEU A 39 -1.19 -3.57 -17.96
CA LEU A 39 -2.00 -3.67 -16.75
C LEU A 39 -2.91 -2.45 -16.55
N GLU A 40 -2.44 -1.25 -16.87
CA GLU A 40 -3.21 -0.01 -16.77
C GLU A 40 -4.34 0.04 -17.82
N GLU A 41 -4.12 -0.48 -19.03
CA GLU A 41 -5.16 -0.61 -20.05
C GLU A 41 -6.26 -1.60 -19.61
N GLU A 42 -5.88 -2.79 -19.15
CA GLU A 42 -6.82 -3.79 -18.62
C GLU A 42 -7.60 -3.23 -17.42
N LEU A 43 -6.89 -2.54 -16.52
CA LEU A 43 -7.48 -1.86 -15.37
C LEU A 43 -8.51 -0.82 -15.81
N GLN A 44 -8.20 0.02 -16.79
CA GLN A 44 -9.13 1.04 -17.28
C GLN A 44 -10.39 0.42 -17.88
N ASN A 45 -10.26 -0.64 -18.67
CA ASN A 45 -11.40 -1.39 -19.20
C ASN A 45 -12.25 -1.99 -18.08
N LYS A 46 -11.61 -2.55 -17.05
CA LYS A 46 -12.28 -3.06 -15.86
C LYS A 46 -13.02 -1.96 -15.10
N LEU A 47 -12.40 -0.80 -14.90
CA LEU A 47 -12.99 0.35 -14.21
C LEU A 47 -14.22 0.87 -14.96
N ASN A 48 -14.19 0.93 -16.29
CA ASN A 48 -15.35 1.30 -17.10
C ASN A 48 -16.51 0.32 -16.89
N SER A 49 -16.23 -0.99 -16.84
CA SER A 49 -17.25 -2.01 -16.53
C SER A 49 -17.81 -1.88 -15.11
N ILE A 50 -16.93 -1.62 -14.13
CA ILE A 50 -17.32 -1.40 -12.73
C ILE A 50 -18.22 -0.15 -12.63
N GLN A 51 -17.83 0.95 -13.26
CA GLN A 51 -18.60 2.19 -13.27
C GLN A 51 -20.01 1.97 -13.84
N ASN A 52 -20.12 1.25 -14.97
CA ASN A 52 -21.42 0.92 -15.55
C ASN A 52 -22.29 0.08 -14.61
N LYS A 53 -21.71 -0.96 -13.97
CA LYS A 53 -22.44 -1.80 -13.01
C LYS A 53 -22.91 -1.01 -11.79
N ILE A 54 -22.07 -0.14 -11.25
CA ILE A 54 -22.43 0.72 -10.11
C ILE A 54 -23.53 1.71 -10.50
N ALA A 55 -23.38 2.40 -11.63
CA ALA A 55 -24.35 3.39 -12.11
C ALA A 55 -25.74 2.78 -12.34
N ASN A 56 -25.78 1.56 -12.87
CA ASN A 56 -27.03 0.83 -13.14
C ASN A 56 -27.47 -0.08 -11.97
N LYS A 57 -26.78 -0.03 -10.83
CA LYS A 57 -27.05 -0.86 -9.64
C LYS A 57 -27.17 -2.36 -9.96
N ILE A 58 -26.33 -2.85 -10.86
CA ILE A 58 -26.32 -4.25 -11.28
C ILE A 58 -25.61 -5.07 -10.20
N PRO A 59 -26.30 -6.03 -9.54
CA PRO A 59 -25.64 -6.89 -8.57
C PRO A 59 -24.50 -7.67 -9.22
N HIS A 60 -23.35 -7.74 -8.55
CA HIS A 60 -22.19 -8.42 -9.12
C HIS A 60 -21.25 -8.93 -8.04
N HIS A 61 -20.97 -10.22 -8.04
CA HIS A 61 -19.97 -10.80 -7.14
C HIS A 61 -18.93 -11.53 -7.96
N GLU A 62 -17.68 -11.06 -7.91
CA GLU A 62 -16.58 -11.83 -8.45
C GLU A 62 -16.31 -13.07 -7.60
N ASP A 63 -16.32 -14.23 -8.27
CA ASP A 63 -15.98 -15.49 -7.64
C ASP A 63 -14.46 -15.58 -7.52
N THR A 64 -13.95 -15.60 -6.29
CA THR A 64 -12.52 -15.78 -6.03
C THR A 64 -12.01 -17.18 -6.41
N GLY A 65 -12.87 -18.11 -6.80
CA GLY A 65 -12.50 -19.49 -7.09
C GLY A 65 -12.31 -20.32 -5.81
N ILE A 66 -12.82 -21.54 -5.82
CA ILE A 66 -12.91 -22.40 -4.60
C ILE A 66 -11.53 -22.65 -3.97
N LEU A 67 -10.51 -22.94 -4.78
CA LEU A 67 -9.14 -23.20 -4.32
C LEU A 67 -8.51 -22.01 -3.59
N VAL A 68 -8.67 -20.80 -4.14
CA VAL A 68 -8.23 -19.56 -3.51
C VAL A 68 -9.03 -19.33 -2.23
N SER A 69 -10.33 -19.61 -2.21
CA SER A 69 -11.18 -19.41 -1.02
C SER A 69 -10.76 -20.27 0.19
N VAL A 70 -10.32 -21.52 -0.04
CA VAL A 70 -9.87 -22.43 1.03
C VAL A 70 -8.45 -22.10 1.48
N PHE A 71 -7.52 -21.90 0.54
CA PHE A 71 -6.16 -21.45 0.87
C PHE A 71 -6.16 -20.07 1.55
N ALA A 72 -7.03 -19.17 1.13
CA ALA A 72 -7.14 -17.83 1.69
C ALA A 72 -7.71 -17.82 3.11
N ASN A 73 -8.67 -18.69 3.43
CA ASN A 73 -9.33 -18.63 4.73
C ASN A 73 -8.54 -19.27 5.87
N THR A 74 -7.59 -20.17 5.58
CA THR A 74 -6.76 -20.80 6.64
C THR A 74 -5.29 -20.39 6.52
N ILE A 75 -4.64 -20.70 5.39
CA ILE A 75 -3.20 -20.46 5.23
C ILE A 75 -2.89 -18.96 5.15
N LEU A 76 -3.62 -18.19 4.32
CA LEU A 76 -3.38 -16.75 4.23
C LEU A 76 -3.74 -16.02 5.52
N ARG A 77 -4.74 -16.49 6.29
CA ARG A 77 -5.06 -15.89 7.60
C ARG A 77 -3.95 -16.13 8.61
N ILE A 78 -3.44 -17.36 8.71
CA ILE A 78 -2.33 -17.69 9.60
C ILE A 78 -1.08 -16.92 9.16
N SER A 79 -0.74 -16.92 7.88
CA SER A 79 0.44 -16.20 7.38
C SER A 79 0.30 -14.70 7.61
N THR A 80 -0.87 -14.11 7.37
CA THR A 80 -1.14 -12.69 7.61
C THR A 80 -1.06 -12.36 9.10
N PHE A 81 -1.63 -13.18 9.98
CA PHE A 81 -1.50 -13.02 11.43
C PHE A 81 -0.03 -13.09 11.87
N LEU A 82 0.73 -14.06 11.35
CA LEU A 82 2.16 -14.20 11.63
C LEU A 82 2.96 -13.00 11.12
N PHE A 83 2.70 -12.54 9.90
CA PHE A 83 3.35 -11.36 9.34
C PHE A 83 3.05 -10.12 10.18
N GLN A 84 1.79 -9.89 10.55
CA GLN A 84 1.42 -8.74 11.38
C GLN A 84 2.08 -8.83 12.77
N LYS A 85 1.98 -9.97 13.45
CA LYS A 85 2.54 -10.18 14.80
C LYS A 85 4.07 -10.06 14.83
N THR A 86 4.75 -10.50 13.77
CA THR A 86 6.21 -10.41 13.65
C THR A 86 6.70 -9.09 13.07
N GLY A 87 5.79 -8.18 12.68
CA GLY A 87 6.13 -6.95 11.98
C GLY A 87 6.85 -7.21 10.65
N TYR A 88 6.29 -8.14 9.88
CA TYR A 88 6.87 -8.73 8.66
C TYR A 88 8.29 -9.20 8.90
N PHE A 89 8.48 -10.06 9.92
CA PHE A 89 9.81 -10.55 10.34
C PHE A 89 10.82 -9.41 10.61
N GLY A 90 10.35 -8.34 11.24
CA GLY A 90 11.19 -7.18 11.57
C GLY A 90 11.55 -6.29 10.38
N LEU A 91 10.83 -6.37 9.26
CA LEU A 91 11.06 -5.54 8.06
C LEU A 91 11.11 -4.05 8.39
N GLN A 92 10.27 -3.59 9.32
CA GLN A 92 10.27 -2.20 9.76
C GLN A 92 11.56 -1.72 10.46
N LYS A 93 12.46 -2.63 10.84
CA LYS A 93 13.74 -2.35 11.53
C LYS A 93 14.94 -2.34 10.58
N VAL A 94 14.76 -2.72 9.32
CA VAL A 94 15.87 -2.90 8.36
C VAL A 94 15.95 -1.82 7.29
N TYR A 95 15.11 -0.78 7.38
CA TYR A 95 15.20 0.37 6.49
C TYR A 95 16.44 1.22 6.80
N TYR A 96 17.05 1.76 5.75
CA TYR A 96 18.14 2.72 5.83
C TYR A 96 18.13 3.62 4.59
N ALA A 97 18.72 4.80 4.73
CA ALA A 97 19.08 5.65 3.60
C ALA A 97 20.57 5.43 3.30
N ASP A 98 20.92 5.27 2.03
CA ASP A 98 22.31 5.16 1.60
C ASP A 98 22.94 6.53 1.29
N GLU A 99 24.16 6.49 0.75
CA GLU A 99 24.99 7.66 0.47
C GLU A 99 24.35 8.62 -0.54
N GLY A 100 23.44 8.15 -1.40
CA GLY A 100 22.70 8.99 -2.34
C GLY A 100 21.65 9.88 -1.66
N CYS A 101 21.42 9.73 -0.36
CA CYS A 101 20.44 10.54 0.35
C CYS A 101 20.93 11.97 0.59
N VAL A 102 20.20 12.93 -0.01
CA VAL A 102 20.45 14.38 0.07
C VAL A 102 19.63 15.10 1.15
N GLY A 103 19.00 14.38 2.08
CA GLY A 103 18.25 15.01 3.18
C GLY A 103 16.96 15.74 2.81
N CYS A 104 16.42 15.57 1.60
CA CYS A 104 15.27 16.33 1.09
C CYS A 104 13.94 16.24 1.89
N GLY A 105 13.82 15.30 2.83
CA GLY A 105 12.65 15.18 3.70
C GLY A 105 11.38 14.58 3.06
N THR A 106 11.38 14.20 1.78
CA THR A 106 10.19 13.61 1.13
C THR A 106 9.64 12.41 1.90
N CYS A 107 10.53 11.52 2.38
CA CYS A 107 10.14 10.33 3.12
C CYS A 107 9.44 10.61 4.46
N GLU A 108 9.86 11.64 5.19
CA GLU A 108 9.19 12.11 6.41
C GLU A 108 7.79 12.64 6.07
N LYS A 109 7.68 13.51 5.06
CA LYS A 109 6.42 14.14 4.64
C LYS A 109 5.35 13.13 4.23
N ILE A 110 5.73 12.06 3.53
CA ILE A 110 4.77 11.05 3.03
C ILE A 110 4.56 9.86 3.97
N CYS A 111 5.35 9.72 5.05
CA CYS A 111 5.19 8.62 5.99
C CYS A 111 3.95 8.83 6.87
N LEU A 112 2.80 8.31 6.45
CA LEU A 112 1.50 8.50 7.11
C LEU A 112 1.46 8.05 8.59
N SER A 113 2.33 7.12 9.02
CA SER A 113 2.42 6.72 10.43
C SER A 113 3.29 7.64 11.28
N ASN A 114 3.95 8.64 10.68
CA ASN A 114 4.93 9.52 11.33
C ASN A 114 6.14 8.76 11.91
N LYS A 115 6.49 7.61 11.34
CA LYS A 115 7.64 6.80 11.78
C LYS A 115 8.99 7.44 11.44
N ILE A 116 9.07 8.28 10.41
CA ILE A 116 10.32 8.82 9.87
C ILE A 116 10.42 10.29 10.27
N ASN A 117 11.55 10.67 10.89
CA ASN A 117 11.94 12.06 11.14
C ASN A 117 13.26 12.36 10.42
N ILE A 118 13.47 13.59 9.97
CA ILE A 118 14.78 14.05 9.50
C ILE A 118 15.59 14.60 10.68
N ILE A 119 16.77 14.02 10.92
CA ILE A 119 17.72 14.45 11.96
C ILE A 119 19.09 14.56 11.31
N ASN A 120 19.73 15.72 11.41
CA ASN A 120 21.04 16.00 10.78
C ASN A 120 21.04 15.63 9.28
N ASP A 121 20.04 16.10 8.54
CA ASP A 121 19.84 15.85 7.10
C ASP A 121 19.74 14.37 6.68
N LYS A 122 19.45 13.47 7.62
CA LYS A 122 19.23 12.04 7.35
C LYS A 122 17.92 11.54 7.95
N PRO A 123 17.21 10.63 7.27
CA PRO A 123 16.02 10.02 7.82
C PRO A 123 16.37 9.05 8.95
N VAL A 124 15.65 9.18 10.06
CA VAL A 124 15.69 8.30 11.23
C VAL A 124 14.31 7.68 11.41
N TRP A 125 14.27 6.34 11.41
CA TRP A 125 13.04 5.58 11.64
C TRP A 125 12.86 5.33 13.15
N ASN A 126 11.88 6.00 13.77
CA ASN A 126 11.51 5.79 15.16
C ASN A 126 11.06 4.32 15.35
N ARG A 127 11.70 3.59 16.27
CA ARG A 127 11.44 2.17 16.51
C ARG A 127 10.13 1.91 17.27
N GLU A 128 9.62 2.90 17.99
CA GLU A 128 8.40 2.82 18.80
C GLU A 128 7.13 2.96 17.95
N ILE A 129 7.24 3.65 16.81
CA ILE A 129 6.12 3.88 15.89
C ILE A 129 6.03 2.71 14.89
N PRO A 130 4.90 1.99 14.81
CA PRO A 130 4.76 0.90 13.85
C PRO A 130 4.78 1.39 12.39
N CYS A 131 5.42 0.62 11.52
CA CYS A 131 5.32 0.83 10.07
C CYS A 131 3.98 0.27 9.56
N MET A 132 3.32 0.98 8.64
CA MET A 132 2.12 0.48 7.94
C MET A 132 2.44 -0.35 6.69
N TYR A 133 3.72 -0.51 6.35
CA TYR A 133 4.18 -1.27 5.18
C TYR A 133 3.57 -0.79 3.85
N CYS A 134 3.40 0.52 3.68
CA CYS A 134 2.91 1.10 2.41
C CYS A 134 4.00 1.28 1.34
N PHE A 135 5.28 1.16 1.73
CA PHE A 135 6.47 1.35 0.88
C PHE A 135 6.62 2.70 0.17
N ALA A 136 5.72 3.67 0.42
CA ALA A 136 5.77 5.00 -0.18
C ALA A 136 7.14 5.68 -0.02
N CYS A 137 7.79 5.56 1.15
CA CYS A 137 9.11 6.13 1.39
C CYS A 137 10.20 5.59 0.45
N ILE A 138 10.14 4.31 0.06
CA ILE A 138 11.06 3.72 -0.91
C ILE A 138 10.71 4.20 -2.32
N SER A 139 9.43 4.13 -2.70
CA SER A 139 8.96 4.42 -4.07
C SER A 139 9.09 5.89 -4.46
N TYR A 140 8.86 6.82 -3.54
CA TYR A 140 8.85 8.27 -3.80
C TYR A 140 10.15 8.98 -3.40
N CYS A 141 11.19 8.26 -3.02
CA CYS A 141 12.49 8.89 -2.78
C CYS A 141 13.06 9.37 -4.12
N PRO A 142 13.23 10.69 -4.34
CA PRO A 142 13.69 11.20 -5.64
C PRO A 142 15.11 10.78 -5.99
N GLN A 143 15.90 10.37 -4.98
CA GLN A 143 17.27 9.88 -5.14
C GLN A 143 17.35 8.35 -5.12
N ASN A 144 16.21 7.65 -5.01
CA ASN A 144 16.16 6.20 -4.81
C ASN A 144 17.02 5.69 -3.64
N ALA A 145 17.32 6.55 -2.66
CA ALA A 145 18.32 6.29 -1.62
C ALA A 145 17.81 5.43 -0.45
N ILE A 146 16.49 5.24 -0.31
CA ILE A 146 15.92 4.43 0.77
C ILE A 146 15.88 2.95 0.36
N GLN A 147 16.41 2.10 1.21
CA GLN A 147 16.57 0.67 0.98
C GLN A 147 16.15 -0.17 2.21
N ALA A 148 15.91 -1.46 2.00
CA ALA A 148 15.72 -2.44 3.08
C ALA A 148 16.87 -3.47 3.05
N LYS A 149 17.58 -3.65 4.18
CA LYS A 149 18.71 -4.60 4.27
C LYS A 149 18.24 -6.01 3.93
N ARG A 150 19.08 -6.76 3.22
CA ARG A 150 18.87 -8.15 2.78
C ARG A 150 17.70 -8.38 1.80
N MET A 151 17.01 -7.33 1.34
CA MET A 151 15.88 -7.43 0.40
C MET A 151 16.24 -7.07 -1.05
N ARG A 152 17.49 -6.66 -1.30
CA ARG A 152 18.02 -6.28 -2.63
C ARG A 152 17.16 -5.22 -3.34
N THR A 153 16.54 -4.32 -2.58
CA THR A 153 15.58 -3.31 -3.09
C THR A 153 16.17 -2.39 -4.15
N ARG A 154 17.50 -2.22 -4.19
CA ARG A 154 18.19 -1.43 -5.23
C ARG A 154 17.93 -1.94 -6.67
N LYS A 155 17.75 -3.25 -6.84
CA LYS A 155 17.60 -3.88 -8.16
C LYS A 155 16.15 -4.13 -8.58
N LYS A 156 15.19 -3.62 -7.81
CA LYS A 156 13.78 -3.98 -7.93
C LYS A 156 12.90 -2.86 -8.52
N GLY A 157 13.51 -1.79 -9.03
CA GLY A 157 12.79 -0.64 -9.58
C GLY A 157 12.03 0.16 -8.53
N ARG A 158 11.32 1.19 -8.97
CA ARG A 158 10.42 2.02 -8.16
C ARG A 158 9.18 2.30 -9.00
N TYR A 159 8.02 2.08 -8.40
CA TYR A 159 6.75 2.42 -9.02
C TYR A 159 5.93 3.27 -8.08
N HIS A 160 5.40 4.34 -8.65
CA HIS A 160 4.22 5.01 -8.19
C HIS A 160 3.38 5.38 -9.42
N HIS A 161 2.07 5.43 -9.24
CA HIS A 161 1.20 5.83 -10.33
C HIS A 161 1.54 7.25 -10.81
N PRO A 162 1.65 7.53 -12.12
CA PRO A 162 2.11 8.83 -12.63
C PRO A 162 1.24 10.01 -12.21
N GLN A 163 -0.06 9.77 -11.99
CA GLN A 163 -1.02 10.81 -11.60
C GLN A 163 -1.00 11.11 -10.09
N ILE A 164 -0.26 10.34 -9.28
CA ILE A 164 -0.18 10.53 -7.83
C ILE A 164 1.20 11.07 -7.48
N ILE A 165 1.23 12.25 -6.88
CA ILE A 165 2.47 12.90 -6.46
C ILE A 165 2.65 12.80 -4.94
N ALA A 166 3.89 12.98 -4.47
CA ALA A 166 4.22 12.93 -3.04
C ALA A 166 3.35 13.89 -2.20
N LYS A 167 2.92 15.02 -2.78
CA LYS A 167 2.03 15.98 -2.14
C LYS A 167 0.66 15.37 -1.79
N ASP A 168 0.09 14.56 -2.67
CA ASP A 168 -1.22 13.92 -2.47
C ASP A 168 -1.20 13.00 -1.25
N ILE A 169 -0.11 12.24 -1.09
CA ILE A 169 0.10 11.38 0.07
C ILE A 169 0.28 12.24 1.32
N SER A 170 1.15 13.27 1.26
CA SER A 170 1.41 14.13 2.43
C SER A 170 0.16 14.83 2.94
N ASN A 171 -0.78 15.19 2.05
CA ASN A 171 -2.04 15.83 2.42
C ASN A 171 -2.93 14.92 3.29
N GLN A 172 -2.84 13.59 3.14
CA GLN A 172 -3.62 12.63 3.92
C GLN A 172 -3.25 12.65 5.42
N LYS A 173 -2.03 13.09 5.78
CA LYS A 173 -1.65 13.29 7.20
C LYS A 173 -2.52 14.32 7.90
N SER A 174 -2.88 15.39 7.18
CA SER A 174 -3.66 16.50 7.75
C SER A 174 -5.10 16.10 8.04
N TYR A 175 -5.67 15.17 7.27
CA TYR A 175 -7.01 14.63 7.51
C TYR A 175 -7.07 13.77 8.77
N ALA A 176 -6.09 12.90 9.00
CA ALA A 176 -6.02 12.10 10.23
C ALA A 176 -5.93 12.96 11.52
N LEU A 177 -5.29 14.13 11.42
CA LEU A 177 -5.22 15.11 12.52
C LEU A 177 -6.53 15.89 12.71
N ARG A 178 -7.30 16.12 11.64
CA ARG A 178 -8.61 16.77 11.73
C ARG A 178 -9.67 15.82 12.31
N ASP A 179 -9.71 14.57 11.85
CA ASP A 179 -10.71 13.59 12.32
C ASP A 179 -10.47 13.17 13.77
N SER A 180 -9.20 13.12 14.22
CA SER A 180 -8.88 12.88 15.64
C SER A 180 -9.26 14.04 16.57
N LEU A 181 -9.50 15.24 16.03
CA LEU A 181 -10.08 16.38 16.76
C LEU A 181 -11.61 16.40 16.69
N SER A 182 -12.22 15.88 15.62
CA SER A 182 -13.67 15.82 15.42
C SER A 182 -14.38 14.73 16.24
N ILE A 183 -13.67 13.71 16.73
CA ILE A 183 -14.22 12.60 17.53
C ILE A 183 -14.23 12.92 19.05
N LYS A 184 -13.88 14.14 19.45
CA LYS A 184 -13.87 14.58 20.87
C LYS A 184 -15.17 15.24 21.37
N HIS A 185 -16.30 15.08 20.67
CA HIS A 185 -17.60 15.59 21.14
C HIS A 185 -18.68 14.51 21.12
#